data_AF-A0A7W1BED1-F1
#
_entry.id   AF-A0A7W1BED1-F1
#
_cell.length_a   1.000
_cell.length_b   1.000
_cell.length_c   1.000
_cell.angle_alpha   90.00
_cell.angle_beta   90.00
_cell.angle_gamma   90.00
#
_symmetry.space_group_name_H-M   'P 1'
#
loop_
_entity.id
_entity.type
_entity.pdbx_description
1 polymer ?
#
loop_
_entity_poly.entity_id
_entity_poly.type
_entity_poly.pdbx_seq_one_letter_code
_entity_poly.pdbx_strand_id
1 'polypeptide(L)'
;VNDIRVKNVFDELERNTDEAVRGDREMSTCEMLDVIRESDREGREARRDRAELLRNDLRILLALPPLTPPDSAEPLQPVPSYCRWIETVEQLVLPKTVSAQTRAQGPPGGAPPEPQAPRASRFGPDRPSLSNWSLTATAVDRAQDSERRGARFAVEVHKKWSISFACISFVIVGIVMALRFPRGGIGLVIGGALLVFSVHYIGLTTGESLADRGRVTPWLAMWMPNIILTGLGTMGLVLVSRQSGSTRGGDFQEVVEGVRHLWRRVRRRS
;
A
#
# COMPACT_ATOMS: atom_id res chain seq x y z
N VAL A 1 -33.59 -20.39 -38.72
CA VAL A 1 -32.59 -19.54 -38.02
C VAL A 1 -32.23 -20.25 -36.73
N ASN A 2 -31.01 -20.79 -36.63
CA ASN A 2 -30.54 -21.46 -35.42
C ASN A 2 -29.92 -20.40 -34.51
N ASP A 3 -30.49 -20.23 -33.31
CA ASP A 3 -29.98 -19.33 -32.30
C ASP A 3 -29.18 -20.13 -31.27
N ILE A 4 -27.87 -19.87 -31.21
CA ILE A 4 -26.93 -20.55 -30.30
C ILE A 4 -26.86 -19.71 -29.03
N ARG A 5 -27.64 -20.10 -28.00
CA ARG A 5 -27.60 -19.43 -26.70
C ARG A 5 -26.41 -19.95 -25.89
N VAL A 6 -25.33 -19.16 -25.85
CA VAL A 6 -24.17 -19.42 -24.98
C VAL A 6 -24.56 -19.05 -23.54
N LYS A 7 -24.43 -20.00 -22.60
CA LYS A 7 -24.64 -19.72 -21.17
C LYS A 7 -23.52 -18.81 -20.66
N ASN A 8 -23.90 -17.77 -19.90
CA ASN A 8 -23.05 -16.81 -19.15
C ASN A 8 -22.66 -15.49 -19.85
N VAL A 9 -23.41 -15.03 -20.85
CA VAL A 9 -23.38 -13.62 -21.23
C VAL A 9 -24.62 -12.96 -20.66
N PHE A 10 -24.44 -12.15 -19.63
CA PHE A 10 -25.49 -11.29 -19.09
C PHE A 10 -25.55 -10.04 -19.99
N ASP A 11 -26.69 -9.81 -20.66
CA ASP A 11 -26.91 -8.66 -21.56
C ASP A 11 -27.19 -7.34 -20.79
N GLU A 12 -27.19 -7.39 -19.46
CA GLU A 12 -27.48 -6.26 -18.60
C GLU A 12 -26.28 -6.00 -17.69
N LEU A 13 -25.62 -4.86 -17.91
CA LEU A 13 -24.60 -4.31 -17.01
C LEU A 13 -25.28 -3.85 -15.72
N GLU A 14 -25.58 -4.78 -14.83
CA GLU A 14 -25.92 -4.46 -13.44
C GLU A 14 -24.67 -3.86 -12.80
N ARG A 15 -24.66 -2.53 -12.68
CA ARG A 15 -23.58 -1.81 -11.99
C ARG A 15 -23.72 -2.13 -10.50
N ASN A 16 -23.08 -3.20 -10.05
CA ASN A 16 -22.96 -3.57 -8.65
C ASN A 16 -22.25 -2.43 -7.89
N THR A 17 -23.02 -1.56 -7.24
CA THR A 17 -22.51 -0.45 -6.42
C THR A 17 -22.12 -0.91 -5.02
N ASP A 18 -22.51 -2.12 -4.61
CA ASP A 18 -22.20 -2.68 -3.30
C ASP A 18 -20.83 -3.38 -3.27
N GLU A 19 -20.31 -3.78 -4.44
CA GLU A 19 -18.97 -4.37 -4.60
C GLU A 19 -18.23 -3.76 -5.79
N ALA A 20 -18.29 -2.44 -5.94
CA ALA A 20 -17.30 -1.77 -6.77
C ALA A 20 -15.93 -2.03 -6.12
N VAL A 21 -15.20 -3.04 -6.60
CA VAL A 21 -13.81 -3.31 -6.26
C VAL A 21 -13.03 -2.05 -6.64
N ARG A 22 -12.99 -1.13 -5.68
CA ARG A 22 -12.40 0.19 -5.81
C ARG A 22 -10.93 -0.06 -6.08
N GLY A 23 -10.46 0.39 -7.25
CA GLY A 23 -9.08 0.13 -7.66
C GLY A 23 -8.10 0.67 -6.61
N ASP A 24 -6.90 0.09 -6.50
CA ASP A 24 -5.90 0.47 -5.48
C ASP A 24 -5.58 1.99 -5.43
N ARG A 25 -5.80 2.69 -6.55
CA ARG A 25 -5.63 4.15 -6.68
C ARG A 25 -6.76 4.99 -6.09
N GLU A 26 -7.94 4.41 -5.93
CA GLU A 26 -9.13 5.04 -5.36
C GLU A 26 -9.27 4.75 -3.85
N MET A 27 -8.54 3.76 -3.35
CA MET A 27 -8.52 3.36 -1.94
C MET A 27 -7.81 4.40 -1.06
N SER A 28 -8.42 4.75 0.08
CA SER A 28 -7.81 5.67 1.06
C SER A 28 -6.62 5.02 1.77
N THR A 29 -5.75 5.82 2.40
CA THR A 29 -4.59 5.26 3.12
C THR A 29 -4.99 4.43 4.35
N CYS A 30 -6.06 4.81 5.06
CA CYS A 30 -6.54 4.05 6.21
C CYS A 30 -7.19 2.73 5.76
N GLU A 31 -7.97 2.75 4.68
CA GLU A 31 -8.54 1.54 4.07
C GLU A 31 -7.44 0.58 3.58
N MET A 32 -6.36 1.11 3.00
CA MET A 32 -5.20 0.31 2.60
C MET A 32 -4.44 -0.30 3.78
N LEU A 33 -4.32 0.42 4.91
CA LEU A 33 -3.77 -0.13 6.14
C LEU A 33 -4.64 -1.25 6.71
N ASP A 34 -5.97 -1.14 6.57
CA ASP A 34 -6.89 -2.19 6.99
C ASP A 34 -6.70 -3.45 6.16
N VAL A 35 -6.52 -3.32 4.84
CA VAL A 35 -6.19 -4.45 3.95
C VAL A 35 -4.86 -5.11 4.33
N ILE A 36 -3.84 -4.33 4.71
CA ILE A 36 -2.54 -4.88 5.19
C ILE A 36 -2.75 -5.67 6.48
N ARG A 37 -3.49 -5.11 7.45
CA ARG A 37 -3.77 -5.79 8.74
C ARG A 37 -4.55 -7.08 8.54
N GLU A 38 -5.51 -7.07 7.63
CA GLU A 38 -6.30 -8.24 7.27
C GLU A 38 -5.44 -9.29 6.56
N SER A 39 -4.59 -8.87 5.63
CA SER A 39 -3.63 -9.77 4.97
C SER A 39 -2.63 -10.39 5.96
N ASP A 40 -2.14 -9.62 6.93
CA ASP A 40 -1.25 -10.12 7.99
C ASP A 40 -1.96 -11.08 8.95
N ARG A 41 -3.26 -10.91 9.15
CA ARG A 41 -4.11 -11.81 9.93
C ARG A 41 -4.34 -13.11 9.18
N GLU A 42 -4.81 -13.03 7.93
CA GLU A 42 -5.00 -14.18 7.04
C GLU A 42 -3.71 -14.99 6.89
N GLY A 43 -2.55 -14.34 6.76
CA GLY A 43 -1.26 -15.01 6.68
C GLY A 43 -0.88 -15.75 7.96
N ARG A 44 -1.16 -15.17 9.14
CA ARG A 44 -0.96 -15.82 10.44
C ARG A 44 -1.91 -16.98 10.66
N GLU A 45 -3.19 -16.81 10.31
CA GLU A 45 -4.23 -17.84 10.38
C GLU A 45 -3.86 -19.02 9.46
N ALA A 46 -3.52 -18.77 8.19
CA ALA A 46 -3.12 -19.81 7.25
C ALA A 46 -1.88 -20.61 7.70
N ARG A 47 -0.90 -19.94 8.32
CA ARG A 47 0.28 -20.61 8.90
C ARG A 47 -0.08 -21.48 10.11
N ARG A 48 -1.05 -21.05 10.93
CA ARG A 48 -1.55 -21.85 12.07
C ARG A 48 -2.36 -23.04 11.60
N ASP A 49 -3.29 -22.86 10.67
CA ASP A 49 -4.10 -23.93 10.09
C ASP A 49 -3.22 -25.03 9.51
N ARG A 50 -2.16 -24.66 8.79
CA ARG A 50 -1.17 -25.62 8.28
C ARG A 50 -0.49 -26.40 9.41
N ALA A 51 -0.08 -25.74 10.48
CA ALA A 51 0.55 -26.40 11.63
C ALA A 51 -0.44 -27.32 12.36
N GLU A 52 -1.72 -26.96 12.38
CA GLU A 52 -2.80 -27.76 12.98
C GLU A 52 -3.13 -28.99 12.14
N LEU A 53 -3.22 -28.86 10.82
CA LEU A 53 -3.38 -30.01 9.91
C LEU A 53 -2.26 -31.03 10.12
N LEU A 54 -1.00 -30.57 10.15
CA LEU A 54 0.16 -31.44 10.40
C LEU A 54 0.12 -32.09 11.79
N ARG A 55 -0.24 -31.32 12.84
CA ARG A 55 -0.36 -31.85 14.21
C ARG A 55 -1.52 -32.82 14.35
N ASN A 56 -2.63 -32.59 13.66
CA ASN A 56 -3.79 -33.46 13.67
C ASN A 56 -3.46 -34.78 12.98
N ASP A 57 -2.84 -34.74 11.80
CA ASP A 57 -2.38 -35.95 11.08
C ASP A 57 -1.39 -36.76 11.91
N LEU A 58 -0.42 -36.11 12.56
CA LEU A 58 0.51 -36.77 13.49
C LEU A 58 -0.20 -37.46 14.66
N ARG A 59 -1.21 -36.80 15.24
CA ARG A 59 -2.00 -37.39 16.34
C ARG A 59 -2.81 -38.60 15.88
N ILE A 60 -3.40 -38.52 14.69
CA ILE A 60 -4.13 -39.64 14.08
C ILE A 60 -3.20 -40.83 13.87
N LEU A 61 -2.00 -40.60 13.33
CA LEU A 61 -0.99 -41.65 13.13
C LEU A 61 -0.50 -42.27 14.45
N LEU A 62 -0.46 -41.48 15.53
CA LEU A 62 -0.05 -41.92 16.86
C LEU A 62 -1.21 -42.42 17.74
N ALA A 63 -2.43 -42.51 17.20
CA ALA A 63 -3.65 -42.88 17.93
C ALA A 63 -3.89 -42.03 19.21
N LEU A 64 -3.52 -40.75 19.18
CA LEU A 64 -3.73 -39.78 20.25
C LEU A 64 -5.12 -39.14 20.17
N PRO A 65 -5.69 -38.65 21.29
CA PRO A 65 -6.97 -37.94 21.29
C PRO A 65 -6.92 -36.68 20.41
N PRO A 66 -8.04 -36.31 19.75
CA PRO A 66 -8.10 -35.19 18.82
C PRO A 66 -7.84 -33.85 19.52
N LEU A 67 -7.26 -32.90 18.76
CA LEU A 67 -7.12 -31.52 19.21
C LEU A 67 -8.49 -30.85 19.31
N THR A 68 -8.76 -30.21 20.44
CA THR A 68 -9.82 -29.19 20.51
C THR A 68 -9.34 -27.95 19.74
N PRO A 69 -10.15 -27.41 18.82
CA PRO A 69 -9.78 -26.19 18.10
C PRO A 69 -9.58 -25.03 19.10
N PRO A 70 -8.63 -24.12 18.85
CA PRO A 70 -8.43 -22.96 19.70
C PRO A 70 -9.65 -22.01 19.63
N ASP A 71 -10.21 -21.67 20.79
CA ASP A 71 -11.45 -20.88 20.97
C ASP A 71 -11.30 -19.36 20.74
N SER A 72 -10.31 -18.90 20.00
CA SER A 72 -10.06 -17.46 19.86
C SER A 72 -9.70 -17.04 18.45
N ALA A 73 -10.62 -16.30 17.82
CA ALA A 73 -10.27 -15.41 16.71
C ALA A 73 -9.17 -14.47 17.19
N GLU A 74 -8.05 -14.42 16.47
CA GLU A 74 -6.94 -13.56 16.86
C GLU A 74 -7.38 -12.09 16.72
N PRO A 75 -7.23 -11.27 17.77
CA PRO A 75 -7.63 -9.86 17.68
C PRO A 75 -6.77 -9.13 16.65
N LEU A 76 -7.41 -8.38 15.75
CA LEU A 76 -6.71 -7.47 14.84
C LEU A 76 -5.92 -6.45 15.67
N GLN A 77 -4.69 -6.16 15.25
CA GLN A 77 -3.91 -5.08 15.85
C GLN A 77 -4.64 -3.74 15.67
N PRO A 78 -4.62 -2.84 16.66
CA PRO A 78 -5.34 -1.57 16.59
C PRO A 78 -4.78 -0.67 15.48
N VAL A 79 -5.67 0.03 14.76
CA VAL A 79 -5.27 1.04 13.77
C VAL A 79 -4.48 2.18 14.42
N PRO A 80 -3.58 2.84 13.67
CA PRO A 80 -2.98 4.10 14.09
C PRO A 80 -4.05 5.12 14.51
N SER A 81 -3.77 5.87 15.58
CA SER A 81 -4.71 6.83 16.16
C SER A 81 -5.18 7.92 15.18
N TYR A 82 -4.36 8.24 14.17
CA TYR A 82 -4.73 9.22 13.15
C TYR A 82 -5.89 8.75 12.27
N CYS A 83 -6.02 7.44 11.98
CA CYS A 83 -7.15 6.93 11.20
C CYS A 83 -8.47 7.09 11.96
N ARG A 84 -8.46 6.84 13.26
CA ARG A 84 -9.60 7.08 14.14
C ARG A 84 -9.98 8.56 14.21
N TRP A 85 -8.97 9.44 14.24
CA TRP A 85 -9.20 10.88 14.20
C TRP A 85 -9.82 11.31 12.87
N ILE A 86 -9.31 10.82 11.73
CA ILE A 86 -9.89 11.10 10.40
C ILE A 86 -11.34 10.65 10.34
N GLU A 87 -11.66 9.43 10.78
CA GLU A 87 -13.03 8.92 10.81
C GLU A 87 -13.96 9.81 11.67
N THR A 88 -13.45 10.27 12.82
CA THR A 88 -14.19 11.19 13.70
C THR A 88 -14.44 12.53 13.02
N VAL A 89 -13.45 13.07 12.30
CA VAL A 89 -13.58 14.32 11.52
C VAL A 89 -14.51 14.14 10.34
N GLU A 90 -14.46 13.00 9.65
CA GLU A 90 -15.34 12.68 8.53
C GLU A 90 -16.81 12.65 8.96
N GLN A 91 -17.10 12.00 10.10
CA GLN A 91 -18.43 11.98 10.71
C GLN A 91 -18.91 13.37 11.18
N LEU A 92 -17.98 14.31 11.39
CA LEU A 92 -18.27 15.68 11.77
C LEU A 92 -18.50 16.60 10.55
N VAL A 93 -17.77 16.38 9.46
CA VAL A 93 -17.74 17.24 8.27
C VAL A 93 -18.77 16.82 7.22
N LEU A 94 -18.98 15.52 7.05
CA LEU A 94 -20.01 14.98 6.15
C LEU A 94 -21.24 14.63 7.00
N PRO A 95 -22.42 15.25 6.75
CA PRO A 95 -23.65 14.66 7.27
C PRO A 95 -23.73 13.23 6.74
N LYS A 96 -24.18 12.29 7.56
CA LYS A 96 -24.45 10.89 7.17
C LYS A 96 -25.51 10.87 6.06
N THR A 97 -25.18 11.25 4.84
CA THR A 97 -26.13 11.27 3.74
C THR A 97 -26.10 9.94 3.04
N VAL A 98 -27.24 9.26 3.21
CA VAL A 98 -27.73 8.11 2.48
C VAL A 98 -27.04 6.80 2.87
N SER A 99 -27.37 6.31 4.06
CA SER A 99 -27.76 4.90 4.14
C SER A 99 -28.66 4.63 2.94
N ALA A 100 -28.21 3.78 2.02
CA ALA A 100 -29.10 3.19 1.03
C ALA A 100 -30.40 2.84 1.77
N GLN A 101 -31.52 3.40 1.33
CA GLN A 101 -32.82 3.00 1.84
C GLN A 101 -32.85 1.48 1.68
N THR A 102 -32.71 0.74 2.78
CA THR A 102 -33.12 -0.65 2.83
C THR A 102 -34.57 -0.62 2.40
N ARG A 103 -34.81 -0.99 1.13
CA ARG A 103 -36.12 -0.93 0.52
C ARG A 103 -37.08 -1.63 1.47
N ALA A 104 -38.15 -0.93 1.83
CA ALA A 104 -39.20 -1.42 2.70
C ALA A 104 -39.57 -2.85 2.27
N GLN A 105 -39.41 -3.80 3.19
CA GLN A 105 -39.86 -5.16 3.03
C GLN A 105 -41.34 -5.12 2.63
N GLY A 106 -41.67 -5.81 1.54
CA GLY A 106 -43.04 -5.99 1.08
C GLY A 106 -43.92 -6.69 2.14
N PRO A 107 -45.23 -6.84 1.88
CA PRO A 107 -46.21 -7.28 2.87
C PRO A 107 -45.85 -8.66 3.49
N PRO A 108 -46.35 -8.99 4.70
CA PRO A 108 -45.98 -10.20 5.42
C PRO A 108 -46.59 -11.44 4.75
N GLY A 109 -45.89 -11.94 3.73
CA GLY A 109 -46.24 -13.15 3.00
C GLY A 109 -45.34 -14.30 3.42
N GLY A 110 -45.84 -15.16 4.32
CA GLY A 110 -45.32 -16.50 4.60
C GLY A 110 -43.97 -16.53 5.33
N ALA A 111 -43.94 -17.15 6.50
CA ALA A 111 -42.71 -17.42 7.23
C ALA A 111 -41.64 -18.02 6.29
N PRO A 112 -40.42 -17.43 6.22
CA PRO A 112 -39.29 -18.09 5.61
C PRO A 112 -39.10 -19.45 6.31
N PRO A 113 -38.78 -20.55 5.60
CA PRO A 113 -38.29 -21.73 6.30
C PRO A 113 -37.10 -21.28 7.14
N GLU A 114 -37.21 -21.53 8.44
CA GLU A 114 -36.15 -21.34 9.43
C GLU A 114 -34.81 -21.69 8.79
N PRO A 115 -33.77 -20.83 8.89
CA PRO A 115 -32.44 -21.19 8.44
C PRO A 115 -32.10 -22.47 9.18
N GLN A 116 -32.14 -23.59 8.47
CA GLN A 116 -31.70 -24.84 9.04
C GLN A 116 -30.23 -24.56 9.35
N ALA A 117 -29.93 -24.36 10.65
CA ALA A 117 -28.59 -24.42 11.17
C ALA A 117 -27.92 -25.57 10.43
N PRO A 118 -26.74 -25.36 9.81
CA PRO A 118 -26.12 -26.35 8.93
C PRO A 118 -26.25 -27.67 9.64
N ARG A 119 -27.11 -28.57 9.11
CA ARG A 119 -27.46 -29.80 9.81
C ARG A 119 -26.13 -30.39 10.17
N ALA A 120 -25.81 -30.42 11.47
CA ALA A 120 -24.64 -31.10 11.97
C ALA A 120 -24.66 -32.43 11.25
N SER A 121 -23.65 -32.65 10.43
CA SER A 121 -23.56 -33.80 9.54
C SER A 121 -23.95 -35.02 10.36
N ARG A 122 -25.07 -35.69 9.98
CA ARG A 122 -25.50 -36.95 10.62
C ARG A 122 -24.56 -38.11 10.25
N PHE A 123 -23.32 -37.81 9.93
CA PHE A 123 -22.27 -38.80 9.82
C PHE A 123 -21.76 -39.01 11.25
N GLY A 124 -21.91 -40.25 11.75
CA GLY A 124 -21.31 -40.68 13.01
C GLY A 124 -19.81 -40.38 13.02
N PRO A 125 -19.12 -40.52 14.19
CA PRO A 125 -17.81 -39.91 14.44
C PRO A 125 -16.93 -40.01 13.20
N ASP A 126 -16.71 -38.86 12.54
CA ASP A 126 -15.89 -38.80 11.34
C ASP A 126 -14.62 -39.55 11.66
N ARG A 127 -14.41 -40.68 10.96
CA ARG A 127 -13.20 -41.47 11.18
C ARG A 127 -12.04 -40.50 10.98
N PRO A 128 -11.06 -40.48 11.90
CA PRO A 128 -9.93 -39.58 11.77
C PRO A 128 -9.27 -39.81 10.40
N SER A 129 -9.44 -38.85 9.50
CA SER A 129 -8.93 -38.90 8.14
C SER A 129 -7.73 -37.99 8.06
N LEU A 130 -6.66 -38.49 7.45
CA LEU A 130 -5.48 -37.69 7.16
C LEU A 130 -5.85 -36.55 6.20
N SER A 131 -5.15 -35.42 6.33
CA SER A 131 -5.31 -34.28 5.44
C SER A 131 -4.96 -34.65 3.99
N ASN A 132 -5.78 -34.19 3.04
CA ASN A 132 -5.50 -34.36 1.62
C ASN A 132 -4.43 -33.35 1.17
N TRP A 133 -3.58 -33.75 0.22
CA TRP A 133 -2.68 -32.86 -0.50
C TRP A 133 -3.36 -31.56 -0.95
N SER A 134 -4.58 -31.61 -1.52
CA SER A 134 -5.30 -30.40 -1.96
C SER A 134 -5.59 -29.41 -0.82
N LEU A 135 -5.92 -29.90 0.38
CA LEU A 135 -6.15 -29.07 1.55
C LEU A 135 -4.84 -28.41 2.02
N THR A 136 -3.76 -29.17 2.08
CA THR A 136 -2.44 -28.63 2.47
C THR A 136 -1.89 -27.65 1.43
N ALA A 137 -2.06 -27.92 0.14
CA ALA A 137 -1.61 -27.07 -0.96
C ALA A 137 -2.37 -25.73 -0.96
N THR A 138 -3.70 -25.76 -0.79
CA THR A 138 -4.49 -24.52 -0.69
C THR A 138 -4.17 -23.72 0.57
N ALA A 139 -3.84 -24.37 1.69
CA ALA A 139 -3.38 -23.66 2.89
C ALA A 139 -2.03 -22.95 2.68
N VAL A 140 -1.10 -23.57 1.95
CA VAL A 140 0.19 -22.95 1.60
C VAL A 140 0.00 -21.79 0.62
N ASP A 141 -0.82 -21.98 -0.40
CA ASP A 141 -1.09 -20.95 -1.41
C ASP A 141 -1.76 -19.71 -0.80
N ARG A 142 -2.76 -19.90 0.08
CA ARG A 142 -3.38 -18.80 0.84
C ARG A 142 -2.38 -18.02 1.70
N ALA A 143 -1.45 -18.71 2.35
CA ALA A 143 -0.42 -18.06 3.16
C ALA A 143 0.53 -17.21 2.29
N GLN A 144 0.90 -17.70 1.09
CA GLN A 144 1.77 -16.95 0.19
C GLN A 144 1.04 -15.77 -0.47
N ASP A 145 -0.23 -15.95 -0.84
CA ASP A 145 -1.01 -14.90 -1.48
C ASP A 145 -1.31 -13.74 -0.53
N SER A 146 -1.71 -14.05 0.71
CA SER A 146 -1.92 -13.03 1.76
C SER A 146 -0.66 -12.20 2.03
N GLU A 147 0.51 -12.84 2.15
CA GLU A 147 1.78 -12.13 2.34
C GLU A 147 2.12 -11.22 1.15
N ARG A 148 1.88 -11.66 -0.09
CA ARG A 148 2.11 -10.84 -1.29
C ARG A 148 1.15 -9.66 -1.36
N ARG A 149 -0.13 -9.87 -1.03
CA ARG A 149 -1.14 -8.81 -0.96
C ARG A 149 -0.73 -7.75 0.07
N GLY A 150 -0.42 -8.15 1.30
CA GLY A 150 0.03 -7.24 2.35
C GLY A 150 1.29 -6.45 1.97
N ALA A 151 2.30 -7.12 1.41
CA ALA A 151 3.53 -6.46 0.97
C ALA A 151 3.27 -5.40 -0.11
N ARG A 152 2.42 -5.70 -1.10
CA ARG A 152 2.07 -4.77 -2.19
C ARG A 152 1.40 -3.51 -1.66
N PHE A 153 0.39 -3.66 -0.81
CA PHE A 153 -0.30 -2.52 -0.21
C PHE A 153 0.63 -1.71 0.72
N ALA A 154 1.54 -2.37 1.44
CA ALA A 154 2.53 -1.66 2.24
C ALA A 154 3.43 -0.75 1.40
N VAL A 155 3.84 -1.17 0.19
CA VAL A 155 4.61 -0.30 -0.72
C VAL A 155 3.78 0.92 -1.15
N GLU A 156 2.51 0.69 -1.50
CA GLU A 156 1.63 1.73 -2.01
C GLU A 156 1.30 2.79 -0.93
N VAL A 157 1.13 2.38 0.33
CA VAL A 157 0.99 3.32 1.47
C VAL A 157 2.21 4.22 1.58
N HIS A 158 3.42 3.64 1.55
CA HIS A 158 4.65 4.40 1.69
C HIS A 158 4.94 5.32 0.50
N LYS A 159 4.53 4.91 -0.70
CA LYS A 159 4.56 5.74 -1.91
C LYS A 159 3.68 6.98 -1.74
N LYS A 160 2.44 6.82 -1.26
CA LYS A 160 1.52 7.95 -0.98
C LYS A 160 2.14 8.95 0.00
N TRP A 161 2.73 8.46 1.09
CA TRP A 161 3.36 9.34 2.11
C TRP A 161 4.61 10.03 1.60
N SER A 162 5.44 9.32 0.83
CA SER A 162 6.66 9.88 0.26
C SER A 162 6.34 11.05 -0.69
N ILE A 163 5.30 10.94 -1.51
CA ILE A 163 4.90 12.01 -2.44
C ILE A 163 4.47 13.27 -1.67
N SER A 164 3.68 13.12 -0.59
CA SER A 164 3.31 14.26 0.25
C SER A 164 4.52 14.91 0.93
N PHE A 165 5.50 14.12 1.39
CA PHE A 165 6.73 14.65 1.99
C PHE A 165 7.69 15.30 0.98
N ALA A 166 7.62 14.89 -0.30
CA ALA A 166 8.40 15.49 -1.37
C ALA A 166 8.09 17.00 -1.52
N CYS A 167 6.86 17.43 -1.23
CA CYS A 167 6.49 18.85 -1.23
C CYS A 167 7.36 19.67 -0.26
N ILE A 168 7.63 19.15 0.95
CA ILE A 168 8.49 19.82 1.93
C ILE A 168 9.92 19.89 1.41
N SER A 169 10.41 18.79 0.82
CA SER A 169 11.74 18.72 0.22
C SER A 169 11.91 19.78 -0.89
N PHE A 170 10.91 19.94 -1.76
CA PHE A 170 10.92 20.92 -2.83
C PHE A 170 10.88 22.36 -2.32
N VAL A 171 10.13 22.64 -1.25
CA VAL A 171 10.12 23.96 -0.61
C VAL A 171 11.50 24.30 -0.07
N ILE A 172 12.17 23.38 0.63
CA ILE A 172 13.53 23.61 1.16
C ILE A 172 14.50 23.93 0.02
N VAL A 173 14.51 23.11 -1.03
CA VAL A 173 15.40 23.32 -2.19
C VAL A 173 15.05 24.64 -2.90
N GLY A 174 13.77 24.98 -3.03
CA GLY A 174 13.29 26.23 -3.60
C GLY A 174 13.77 27.45 -2.82
N ILE A 175 13.70 27.40 -1.48
CA ILE A 175 14.21 28.46 -0.59
C ILE A 175 15.72 28.66 -0.82
N VAL A 176 16.50 27.57 -0.85
CA VAL A 176 17.94 27.66 -1.09
C VAL A 176 18.24 28.30 -2.44
N MET A 177 17.52 27.88 -3.48
CA MET A 177 17.68 28.43 -4.83
C MET A 177 17.34 29.93 -4.87
N ALA A 178 16.25 30.33 -4.21
CA ALA A 178 15.82 31.74 -4.13
C ALA A 178 16.85 32.61 -3.38
N LEU A 179 17.40 32.12 -2.27
CA LEU A 179 18.41 32.83 -1.49
C LEU A 179 19.77 32.92 -2.23
N ARG A 180 20.14 31.87 -2.97
CA ARG A 180 21.43 31.81 -3.69
C ARG A 180 21.44 32.67 -4.95
N PHE A 181 20.30 32.82 -5.62
CA PHE A 181 20.16 33.53 -6.89
C PHE A 181 19.07 34.63 -6.83
N PRO A 182 19.25 35.68 -6.02
CA PRO A 182 18.24 36.74 -5.86
C PRO A 182 18.00 37.58 -7.14
N ARG A 183 18.86 37.45 -8.16
CA ARG A 183 18.71 38.08 -9.48
C ARG A 183 18.36 37.10 -10.59
N GLY A 184 18.19 35.82 -10.27
CA GLY A 184 17.71 34.83 -11.23
C GLY A 184 16.29 35.21 -11.62
N GLY A 185 16.07 35.55 -12.90
CA GLY A 185 14.72 35.82 -13.39
C GLY A 185 13.78 34.62 -13.19
N ILE A 186 12.49 34.81 -13.47
CA ILE A 186 11.43 33.80 -13.30
C ILE A 186 11.80 32.44 -13.94
N GLY A 187 12.50 32.47 -15.09
CA GLY A 187 12.95 31.25 -15.77
C GLY A 187 13.91 30.37 -14.95
N LEU A 188 14.75 30.93 -14.07
CA LEU A 188 15.63 30.15 -13.21
C LEU A 188 14.84 29.38 -12.16
N VAL A 189 13.81 30.00 -11.59
CA VAL A 189 12.94 29.39 -10.59
C VAL A 189 12.12 28.25 -11.23
N ILE A 190 11.50 28.51 -12.39
CA ILE A 190 10.73 27.50 -13.13
C ILE A 190 11.62 26.34 -13.59
N GLY A 191 12.78 26.65 -14.19
CA GLY A 191 13.73 25.63 -14.65
C GLY A 191 14.30 24.81 -13.50
N GLY A 192 14.61 25.45 -12.36
CA GLY A 192 15.05 24.77 -11.15
C GLY A 192 13.98 23.84 -10.57
N ALA A 193 12.72 24.29 -10.51
CA ALA A 193 11.60 23.45 -10.07
C ALA A 193 11.41 22.22 -10.96
N LEU A 194 11.44 22.41 -12.30
CA LEU A 194 11.36 21.31 -13.27
C LEU A 194 12.52 20.33 -13.13
N LEU A 195 13.75 20.82 -12.94
CA LEU A 195 14.92 19.96 -12.74
C LEU A 195 14.79 19.12 -11.47
N VAL A 196 14.42 19.73 -10.34
CA VAL A 196 14.24 19.04 -9.07
C VAL A 196 13.10 18.01 -9.14
N PHE A 197 11.98 18.38 -9.75
CA PHE A 197 10.87 17.46 -10.02
C PHE A 197 11.30 16.28 -10.89
N SER A 198 12.08 16.54 -11.95
CA SER A 198 12.55 15.49 -12.87
C SER A 198 13.49 14.50 -12.15
N VAL A 199 14.41 15.01 -11.32
CA VAL A 199 15.31 14.17 -10.50
C VAL A 199 14.49 13.32 -9.53
N HIS A 200 13.50 13.91 -8.86
CA HIS A 200 12.62 13.17 -7.96
C HIS A 200 11.87 12.05 -8.69
N TYR A 201 11.26 12.37 -9.84
CA TYR A 201 10.50 11.42 -10.65
C TYR A 201 11.36 10.24 -11.13
N ILE A 202 12.55 10.52 -11.68
CA ILE A 202 13.49 9.46 -12.11
C ILE A 202 13.92 8.61 -10.91
N GLY A 203 14.20 9.24 -9.76
CA GLY A 203 14.53 8.53 -8.53
C GLY A 203 13.42 7.59 -8.08
N LEU A 204 12.16 8.05 -8.14
CA LEU A 204 11.00 7.25 -7.76
C LEU A 204 10.81 6.05 -8.70
N THR A 205 10.83 6.26 -10.02
CA THR A 205 10.70 5.17 -11.02
C THR A 205 11.85 4.16 -10.93
N THR A 206 13.07 4.63 -10.69
CA THR A 206 14.24 3.75 -10.52
C THR A 206 14.14 2.96 -9.22
N GLY A 207 13.69 3.60 -8.13
CA GLY A 207 13.46 2.97 -6.84
C GLY A 207 12.41 1.86 -6.93
N GLU A 208 11.30 2.11 -7.63
CA GLU A 208 10.25 1.11 -7.90
C GLU A 208 10.82 -0.11 -8.62
N SER A 209 11.56 0.07 -9.72
CA SER A 209 12.18 -1.04 -10.44
C SER A 209 13.20 -1.82 -9.60
N LEU A 210 13.85 -1.17 -8.62
CA LEU A 210 14.84 -1.81 -7.75
C LEU A 210 14.18 -2.58 -6.60
N ALA A 211 13.04 -2.09 -6.10
CA ALA A 211 12.20 -2.77 -5.12
C ALA A 211 11.49 -3.99 -5.72
N ASP A 212 10.97 -3.89 -6.96
CA ASP A 212 10.31 -5.00 -7.67
C ASP A 212 11.26 -6.18 -7.91
N ARG A 213 12.56 -5.90 -8.09
CA ARG A 213 13.62 -6.92 -8.23
C ARG A 213 14.10 -7.49 -6.89
N GLY A 214 13.48 -7.09 -5.77
CA GLY A 214 13.82 -7.54 -4.42
C GLY A 214 15.20 -7.09 -3.92
N ARG A 215 15.83 -6.08 -4.55
CA ARG A 215 17.19 -5.64 -4.16
C ARG A 215 17.20 -4.62 -3.03
N VAL A 216 16.11 -3.89 -2.83
CA VAL A 216 15.97 -2.89 -1.77
C VAL A 216 14.61 -3.04 -1.13
N THR A 217 14.55 -2.81 0.18
CA THR A 217 13.28 -2.74 0.90
C THR A 217 12.41 -1.63 0.29
N PRO A 218 11.11 -1.86 0.00
CA PRO A 218 10.24 -0.87 -0.63
C PRO A 218 10.18 0.46 0.13
N TRP A 219 10.21 0.40 1.46
CA TRP A 219 10.32 1.58 2.33
C TRP A 219 11.51 2.46 1.93
N LEU A 220 12.72 1.90 1.89
CA LEU A 220 13.92 2.66 1.55
C LEU A 220 13.83 3.17 0.12
N ALA A 221 13.44 2.33 -0.84
CA ALA A 221 13.34 2.72 -2.25
C ALA A 221 12.46 3.95 -2.47
N MET A 222 11.31 4.04 -1.78
CA MET A 222 10.37 5.16 -1.92
C MET A 222 10.84 6.43 -1.21
N TRP A 223 11.61 6.33 -0.12
CA TRP A 223 12.07 7.48 0.67
C TRP A 223 13.42 8.04 0.23
N MET A 224 14.23 7.24 -0.46
CA MET A 224 15.56 7.64 -0.94
C MET A 224 15.57 8.97 -1.71
N PRO A 225 14.67 9.22 -2.68
CA PRO A 225 14.63 10.50 -3.39
C PRO A 225 14.40 11.69 -2.43
N ASN A 226 13.51 11.54 -1.45
CA ASN A 226 13.21 12.58 -0.48
C ASN A 226 14.37 12.83 0.48
N ILE A 227 15.01 11.77 0.98
CA ILE A 227 16.16 11.88 1.88
C ILE A 227 17.31 12.61 1.16
N ILE A 228 17.58 12.24 -0.09
CA ILE A 228 18.63 12.88 -0.89
C ILE A 228 18.30 14.36 -1.13
N LEU A 229 17.10 14.68 -1.59
CA LEU A 229 16.70 16.06 -1.85
C LEU A 229 16.66 16.91 -0.59
N THR A 230 16.12 16.38 0.51
CA THR A 230 16.12 17.08 1.81
C THR A 230 17.54 17.28 2.32
N GLY A 231 18.41 16.27 2.23
CA GLY A 231 19.80 16.38 2.63
C GLY A 231 20.58 17.41 1.81
N LEU A 232 20.42 17.39 0.48
CA LEU A 232 21.04 18.38 -0.40
C LEU A 232 20.47 19.79 -0.19
N GLY A 233 19.15 19.90 -0.01
CA GLY A 233 18.49 21.18 0.28
C GLY A 233 18.94 21.76 1.62
N THR A 234 18.88 21.00 2.71
CA THR A 234 19.34 21.46 4.03
C THR A 234 20.83 21.78 4.04
N MET A 235 21.68 20.96 3.42
CA MET A 235 23.10 21.26 3.25
C MET A 235 23.31 22.57 2.48
N GLY A 236 22.60 22.75 1.36
CA GLY A 236 22.63 23.99 0.58
C GLY A 236 22.21 25.21 1.41
N LEU A 237 21.19 25.07 2.24
CA LEU A 237 20.71 26.13 3.13
C LEU A 237 21.77 26.51 4.17
N VAL A 238 22.43 25.52 4.79
CA VAL A 238 23.52 25.74 5.75
C VAL A 238 24.73 26.38 5.08
N LEU A 239 25.04 26.02 3.84
CA LEU A 239 26.14 26.62 3.09
C LEU A 239 25.85 28.09 2.75
N VAL A 240 24.64 28.39 2.30
CA VAL A 240 24.21 29.76 2.00
C VAL A 240 24.20 30.62 3.27
N SER A 241 23.67 30.10 4.39
CA SER A 241 23.63 30.85 5.63
C SER A 241 25.01 31.19 6.19
N ARG A 242 26.01 30.33 5.95
CA ARG A 242 27.41 30.56 6.32
C ARG A 242 28.14 31.55 5.42
N GLN A 243 27.70 31.72 4.17
CA GLN A 243 28.35 32.58 3.17
C GLN A 243 27.81 34.02 3.11
N SER A 244 26.82 34.36 3.94
CA SER A 244 26.18 35.69 4.02
C SER A 244 27.10 36.89 4.35
N GLY A 245 28.43 36.69 4.39
CA GLY A 245 29.43 37.72 4.66
C GLY A 245 30.21 38.25 3.44
N SER A 246 30.11 37.66 2.25
CA SER A 246 30.90 38.12 1.08
C SER A 246 30.03 38.42 -0.15
N THR A 247 30.15 39.66 -0.60
CA THR A 247 29.52 40.32 -1.74
C THR A 247 29.29 39.44 -2.98
N ARG A 248 28.02 39.18 -3.30
CA ARG A 248 27.45 39.00 -4.67
C ARG A 248 28.18 38.03 -5.63
N GLY A 249 28.42 36.78 -5.23
CA GLY A 249 28.57 35.68 -6.19
C GLY A 249 27.20 35.07 -6.45
N GLY A 250 26.64 35.16 -7.65
CA GLY A 250 25.26 34.71 -7.93
C GLY A 250 24.93 34.64 -9.41
N ASP A 251 25.94 34.52 -10.27
CA ASP A 251 25.73 34.34 -11.69
C ASP A 251 25.56 32.84 -12.00
N PHE A 252 24.54 32.50 -12.79
CA PHE A 252 24.29 31.13 -13.22
C PHE A 252 25.43 30.59 -14.09
N GLN A 253 26.18 31.48 -14.75
CA GLN A 253 27.38 31.13 -15.51
C GLN A 253 28.44 30.45 -14.65
N GLU A 254 28.68 30.89 -13.41
CA GLU A 254 29.64 30.24 -12.51
C GLU A 254 29.23 28.81 -12.16
N VAL A 255 27.93 28.56 -11.98
CA VAL A 255 27.42 27.21 -11.70
C VAL A 255 27.52 26.31 -12.92
N VAL A 256 27.15 26.82 -14.10
CA VAL A 256 27.28 26.07 -15.36
C VAL A 256 28.74 25.75 -15.66
N GLU A 257 29.66 26.68 -15.42
CA GLU A 257 31.09 26.47 -15.57
C GLU A 257 31.62 25.48 -14.55
N GLY A 258 31.24 25.59 -13.28
CA GLY A 258 31.59 24.63 -12.24
C GLY A 258 31.13 23.19 -12.58
N VAL A 259 29.88 23.05 -13.03
CA VAL A 259 29.32 21.76 -13.48
C VAL A 259 30.05 21.24 -14.73
N ARG A 260 30.35 22.11 -15.71
CA ARG A 260 31.17 21.72 -16.88
C ARG A 260 32.56 21.26 -16.49
N HIS A 261 33.22 21.94 -15.54
CA HIS A 261 34.54 21.55 -15.05
C HIS A 261 34.52 20.21 -14.32
N LEU A 262 33.47 19.95 -13.54
CA LEU A 262 33.28 18.67 -12.87
C LEU A 262 33.01 17.54 -13.88
N TRP A 263 32.13 17.80 -14.86
CA TRP A 263 31.79 16.83 -15.91
C TRP A 263 32.98 16.48 -16.80
N ARG A 264 33.81 17.47 -17.15
CA ARG A 264 35.09 17.25 -17.86
C ARG A 264 36.09 16.44 -17.03
N ARG A 265 36.08 16.59 -15.69
CA ARG A 265 36.94 15.79 -14.78
C ARG A 265 36.48 14.34 -14.68
N VAL A 266 35.17 14.11 -14.55
CA VAL A 266 34.60 12.76 -14.48
C VAL A 266 34.80 12.02 -15.80
N ARG A 267 34.59 12.68 -16.94
CA ARG A 267 34.79 12.09 -18.28
C ARG A 267 36.24 11.76 -18.62
N ARG A 268 37.23 12.32 -17.91
CA ARG A 268 38.65 11.99 -18.08
C ARG A 268 39.12 10.82 -17.19
N ARG A 269 38.27 10.33 -16.29
CA ARG A 269 38.58 9.20 -15.39
C ARG A 269 37.89 7.89 -15.79
N SER A 270 37.08 7.90 -16.84
CA SER A 270 36.44 6.72 -17.43
C SER A 270 37.02 6.47 -18.82
#